data_AF-A0A317H367-F1
#
_entry.id   AF-A0A317H367-F1
#
_cell.length_a   1.000
_cell.length_b   1.000
_cell.length_c   1.000
_cell.angle_alpha   90.00
_cell.angle_beta   90.00
_cell.angle_gamma   90.00
#
_symmetry.space_group_name_H-M   'P 1'
#
loop_
_entity.id
_entity.type
_entity.pdbx_description
1 polymer ?
#
loop_
_entity_poly.entity_id
_entity_poly.type
_entity_poly.pdbx_seq_one_letter_code
_entity_poly.pdbx_strand_id
1 'polypeptide(L)'
;MKIFYWRSGYSKAICKGNWKLYINEKSKKKFLFDLSKDIEEKNDLSIKMPDKINELSQELDNWEKTQNVKPAWLSSADVLIDVDGEEYYFPS
;
A
#
# COMPACT_ATOMS: atom_id res chain seq x y z
N MET A 1 16.96 -10.04 7.16
CA MET A 1 16.05 -9.56 6.08
C MET A 1 15.44 -8.25 6.56
N LYS A 2 15.46 -7.19 5.75
CA LYS A 2 14.94 -5.87 6.15
C LYS A 2 13.51 -5.69 5.63
N ILE A 3 12.62 -5.19 6.48
CA ILE A 3 11.24 -4.90 6.15
C ILE A 3 11.05 -3.39 6.28
N PHE A 4 10.35 -2.79 5.33
CA PHE A 4 10.00 -1.38 5.35
C PHE A 4 8.50 -1.24 5.35
N TYR A 5 8.01 -0.29 6.13
CA TYR A 5 6.61 0.08 6.22
C TYR A 5 6.48 1.56 5.95
N TRP A 6 5.39 1.94 5.31
CA TRP A 6 5.05 3.33 5.05
C TRP A 6 3.55 3.53 5.20
N ARG A 7 3.17 4.69 5.73
CA ARG A 7 1.78 5.14 5.82
C ARG A 7 1.69 6.64 5.67
N SER A 8 0.73 7.08 4.87
CA SER A 8 0.12 8.41 4.94
C SER A 8 -1.39 8.24 4.93
N GLY A 9 -2.06 8.55 6.04
CA GLY A 9 -3.51 8.36 6.19
C GLY A 9 -3.98 6.94 5.81
N TYR A 10 -4.88 6.87 4.83
CA TYR A 10 -5.45 5.63 4.29
C TYR A 10 -4.62 4.99 3.15
N SER A 11 -3.47 5.58 2.81
CA SER A 11 -2.50 5.06 1.83
C SER A 11 -1.31 4.44 2.56
N LYS A 12 -1.01 3.17 2.25
CA LYS A 12 -0.07 2.34 3.04
C LYS A 12 0.75 1.44 2.14
N ALA A 13 1.95 1.09 2.58
CA ALA A 13 2.80 0.12 1.89
C ALA A 13 3.65 -0.73 2.85
N ILE A 14 3.96 -1.95 2.42
CA ILE A 14 4.96 -2.82 3.04
C ILE A 14 5.89 -3.36 1.94
N CYS A 15 7.20 -3.30 2.18
CA CYS A 15 8.22 -3.95 1.38
C CYS A 15 8.92 -5.03 2.22
N LYS A 16 8.77 -6.30 1.83
CA LYS A 16 9.34 -7.46 2.53
C LYS A 16 10.04 -8.38 1.53
N GLY A 17 11.37 -8.44 1.62
CA GLY A 17 12.19 -9.13 0.62
C GLY A 17 12.02 -8.46 -0.75
N ASN A 18 11.62 -9.23 -1.77
CA ASN A 18 11.36 -8.70 -3.11
C ASN A 18 9.92 -8.20 -3.29
N TRP A 19 9.04 -8.39 -2.31
CA TRP A 19 7.63 -8.10 -2.47
C TRP A 19 7.28 -6.71 -1.96
N LYS A 20 6.54 -5.95 -2.75
CA LYS A 20 5.85 -4.74 -2.32
C LYS A 20 4.35 -4.93 -2.40
N LEU A 21 3.67 -4.62 -1.32
CA LEU A 21 2.22 -4.43 -1.28
C LEU A 21 1.94 -2.95 -1.06
N TYR A 22 1.13 -2.36 -1.92
CA TYR A 22 0.56 -1.02 -1.74
C TYR A 22 -0.97 -1.12 -1.58
N ILE A 23 -1.52 -0.37 -0.63
CA ILE A 23 -2.95 -0.29 -0.35
C ILE A 23 -3.39 1.17 -0.37
N ASN A 24 -4.45 1.45 -1.10
CA ASN A 24 -5.25 2.66 -0.98
C ASN A 24 -6.66 2.29 -0.55
N GLU A 25 -6.98 2.50 0.73
CA GLU A 25 -8.26 2.06 1.31
C GLU A 25 -9.43 2.90 0.77
N LYS A 26 -9.21 4.18 0.48
CA LYS A 26 -10.24 5.09 -0.03
C LYS A 26 -10.63 4.77 -1.47
N SER A 27 -9.64 4.57 -2.34
CA SER A 27 -9.86 4.12 -3.72
C SER A 27 -10.17 2.62 -3.83
N LYS A 28 -10.13 1.86 -2.73
CA LYS A 28 -10.32 0.40 -2.68
C LYS A 28 -9.38 -0.36 -3.62
N LYS A 29 -8.13 0.10 -3.74
CA LYS A 29 -7.11 -0.50 -4.61
C LYS A 29 -6.03 -1.17 -3.78
N LYS A 30 -5.58 -2.34 -4.23
CA LYS A 30 -4.42 -3.04 -3.72
C LYS A 30 -3.56 -3.47 -4.89
N PHE A 31 -2.27 -3.20 -4.82
CA PHE A 31 -1.30 -3.61 -5.84
C PHE A 31 -0.20 -4.45 -5.20
N LEU A 32 0.23 -5.48 -5.91
CA LEU A 32 1.31 -6.36 -5.48
C LEU A 32 2.36 -6.46 -6.58
N PHE A 33 3.62 -6.23 -6.21
CA PHE A 33 4.74 -6.24 -7.16
C PHE A 33 5.89 -7.12 -6.64
N ASP A 34 6.57 -7.78 -7.58
CA ASP A 34 7.87 -8.42 -7.36
C ASP A 34 8.98 -7.46 -7.80
N LEU A 35 9.51 -6.67 -6.87
CA LEU A 35 10.54 -5.65 -7.10
C LEU A 35 11.86 -6.23 -7.64
N SER A 36 12.08 -7.56 -7.56
CA SER A 36 13.25 -8.17 -8.18
C SER A 36 13.15 -8.27 -9.70
N LYS A 37 11.94 -8.17 -10.24
CA LYS A 37 11.64 -8.24 -11.68
C LYS A 37 11.00 -6.97 -12.23
N ASP A 38 10.35 -6.20 -11.36
CA ASP A 38 9.52 -5.06 -11.72
C ASP A 38 9.75 -3.90 -10.74
N ILE A 39 10.94 -3.29 -10.82
CA ILE A 39 11.30 -2.14 -9.98
C ILE A 39 10.47 -0.89 -10.30
N GLU A 40 9.92 -0.81 -11.52
CA GLU A 40 9.06 0.28 -11.98
C GLU A 40 7.59 0.08 -11.61
N GLU A 41 7.22 -1.06 -11.00
CA GLU A 41 5.87 -1.35 -10.50
C GLU A 41 4.78 -1.30 -11.59
N LYS A 42 5.11 -1.78 -12.79
CA LYS A 42 4.21 -1.77 -13.96
C LYS A 42 3.30 -2.99 -14.04
N ASN A 43 3.64 -4.08 -13.36
CA ASN A 43 3.01 -5.38 -13.52
C ASN A 43 2.34 -5.82 -12.22
N ASP A 44 1.07 -5.44 -12.04
CA ASP A 44 0.32 -5.85 -10.85
C ASP A 44 0.04 -7.37 -10.82
N LEU A 45 0.38 -7.98 -9.69
CA LEU A 45 0.18 -9.40 -9.39
C LEU A 45 -0.93 -9.65 -8.37
N SER A 46 -1.65 -8.62 -7.93
CA SER A 46 -2.65 -8.69 -6.85
C SER A 46 -3.71 -9.76 -7.08
N ILE A 47 -4.23 -9.87 -8.30
CA ILE A 47 -5.25 -10.86 -8.70
C ILE A 47 -4.66 -12.27 -8.77
N LYS A 48 -3.38 -12.39 -9.14
CA LYS A 48 -2.71 -13.68 -9.37
C LYS A 48 -2.18 -14.33 -8.09
N MET A 49 -1.97 -13.54 -7.03
CA MET A 49 -1.32 -14.01 -5.79
C MET A 49 -2.08 -13.56 -4.53
N PRO A 50 -3.33 -14.01 -4.34
CA PRO A 50 -4.15 -13.62 -3.18
C PRO A 50 -3.53 -14.04 -1.84
N ASP A 51 -2.83 -15.17 -1.79
CA ASP A 51 -2.16 -15.63 -0.57
C ASP A 51 -1.05 -14.66 -0.13
N LYS A 52 -0.31 -14.10 -1.10
CA LYS A 52 0.75 -13.11 -0.84
C LYS A 52 0.16 -11.77 -0.41
N ILE A 53 -0.96 -11.34 -1.02
CA ILE A 53 -1.74 -10.19 -0.56
C ILE A 53 -2.14 -10.38 0.90
N ASN A 54 -2.66 -11.55 1.27
CA ASN A 54 -3.13 -11.83 2.62
C ASN A 54 -1.97 -11.82 3.63
N GLU A 55 -0.87 -12.51 3.34
CA GLU A 55 0.34 -12.50 4.17
C GLU A 55 0.81 -11.08 4.48
N LEU A 56 1.04 -10.27 3.44
CA LEU A 56 1.57 -8.92 3.60
C LEU A 56 0.54 -7.96 4.21
N SER A 57 -0.76 -8.16 3.95
CA SER A 57 -1.82 -7.38 4.59
C SER A 57 -1.87 -7.63 6.10
N GLN A 58 -1.72 -8.88 6.53
CA GLN A 58 -1.68 -9.22 7.97
C GLN A 58 -0.46 -8.63 8.66
N GLU A 59 0.71 -8.66 8.01
CA GLU A 59 1.93 -8.09 8.57
C GLU A 59 1.86 -6.56 8.67
N LEU A 60 1.32 -5.91 7.64
CA LEU A 60 1.07 -4.47 7.63
C LEU A 60 0.06 -4.06 8.70
N ASP A 61 -1.04 -4.80 8.88
CA ASP A 61 -2.04 -4.55 9.93
C ASP A 61 -1.46 -4.73 11.34
N ASN A 62 -0.60 -5.72 11.54
CA ASN A 62 0.11 -5.89 12.81
C ASN A 62 1.04 -4.71 13.10
N TRP A 63 1.79 -4.22 12.10
CA TRP A 63 2.61 -3.01 12.25
C TRP A 63 1.75 -1.79 12.57
N GLU A 64 0.63 -1.59 11.86
CA GLU A 64 -0.31 -0.49 12.10
C GLU A 64 -0.83 -0.45 13.55
N LYS A 65 -1.10 -1.61 14.14
CA LYS A 65 -1.66 -1.72 15.50
C LYS A 65 -0.61 -1.59 16.60
N THR A 66 0.61 -2.05 16.35
CA THR A 66 1.63 -2.21 17.40
C THR A 66 2.71 -1.13 17.38
N GLN A 67 2.97 -0.53 16.22
CA GLN A 67 4.08 0.42 16.03
C GLN A 67 3.62 1.85 15.70
N ASN A 68 2.32 2.05 15.49
CA ASN A 68 1.77 3.36 15.18
C ASN A 68 0.80 3.83 16.26
N VAL A 69 0.88 5.12 16.58
CA VAL A 69 -0.16 5.82 17.32
C VAL A 69 -1.19 6.39 16.34
N LYS A 70 -2.36 6.76 16.88
CA LYS A 70 -3.34 7.54 16.12
C LYS A 70 -2.70 8.86 15.67
N PRO A 71 -2.97 9.32 14.44
CA PRO A 71 -2.44 10.59 13.98
C PRO A 71 -2.97 11.73 14.86
N ALA A 72 -2.10 12.67 15.21
CA ALA A 72 -2.45 13.81 16.05
C ALA A 72 -3.28 14.88 15.32
N TRP A 73 -3.34 14.80 13.99
CA TRP A 73 -4.14 15.67 13.12
C TRP A 73 -4.82 14.84 12.03
N LEU A 74 -5.99 15.29 11.60
CA LEU A 74 -6.69 14.72 10.46
C LEU A 74 -6.03 15.21 9.16
N SER A 75 -6.17 14.43 8.07
CA SER A 75 -5.86 14.94 6.73
C SER A 75 -6.73 16.15 6.45
N SER A 76 -6.16 17.20 5.87
CA SER A 76 -6.90 18.44 5.61
C SER A 76 -7.60 18.42 4.27
N ALA A 77 -7.07 17.63 3.32
CA ALA A 77 -7.64 17.49 1.98
C ALA A 77 -7.36 16.11 1.38
N ASP A 78 -8.02 15.83 0.26
CA ASP A 78 -7.64 14.75 -0.65
C ASP A 78 -7.19 15.36 -1.97
N VAL A 79 -6.14 14.77 -2.54
CA VAL A 79 -5.74 15.01 -3.93
C VAL A 79 -6.34 13.90 -4.78
N LEU A 80 -7.07 14.30 -5.82
CA LEU A 80 -7.56 13.40 -6.86
C LEU A 80 -6.53 13.36 -7.99
N ILE A 81 -6.12 12.17 -8.40
CA ILE A 81 -5.24 11.93 -9.55
C ILE A 81 -5.98 11.00 -10.51
N ASP A 82 -6.20 11.46 -11.73
CA ASP A 82 -6.67 10.62 -12.84
C ASP A 82 -5.49 9.94 -13.53
N VAL A 83 -5.60 8.64 -13.71
CA VAL A 83 -4.64 7.82 -14.47
C VAL A 83 -5.43 7.02 -15.49
N ASP A 84 -5.37 7.45 -16.74
CA ASP A 84 -6.07 6.81 -17.86
C ASP A 84 -7.59 6.62 -17.63
N GLY A 85 -8.24 7.59 -16.99
CA GLY A 85 -9.66 7.54 -16.66
C GLY A 85 -10.01 6.78 -15.38
N GLU A 86 -9.01 6.27 -14.64
CA GLU A 86 -9.19 5.77 -13.28
C GLU A 86 -8.79 6.82 -12.24
N GLU A 87 -9.70 7.07 -11.30
CA GLU A 87 -9.53 8.07 -10.25
C GLU A 87 -8.91 7.50 -8.96
N TYR A 88 -7.84 8.15 -8.49
CA TYR A 88 -7.12 7.80 -7.27
C TYR A 88 -7.14 8.96 -6.27
N TYR A 89 -7.52 8.69 -5.03
CA TYR A 89 -7.50 9.67 -3.95
C TYR A 89 -6.25 9.50 -3.10
N PHE A 90 -5.59 10.60 -2.74
CA PHE A 90 -4.42 10.60 -1.86
C PHE A 90 -4.59 11.62 -0.74
N PRO A 91 -4.18 11.28 0.50
CA PRO A 91 -4.27 12.22 1.61
C PRO A 91 -3.24 13.35 1.48
N SER A 92 -3.68 14.59 1.73
CA SER A 92 -2.87 15.80 1.79
C SER A 92 -3.15 16.64 3.05
#